data_AF-A0A7L0BG57-F1
#
_entry.id   AF-A0A7L0BG57-F1
#
_cell.length_a   1.000
_cell.length_b   1.000
_cell.length_c   1.000
_cell.angle_alpha   90.00
_cell.angle_beta   90.00
_cell.angle_gamma   90.00
#
_symmetry.space_group_name_H-M   'P 1'
#
loop_
_entity.id
_entity.type
_entity.pdbx_description
1 polymer ?
#
loop_
_entity_poly.entity_id
_entity_poly.type
_entity_poly.pdbx_seq_one_letter_code
_entity_poly.pdbx_strand_id
1 'polypeptide(L)'
;MTLLQPFNASVLWLSLLMVVSSVNRDKPEEKMYSCPVIQCSAPAVSGLPGRDGRDGPKGEGFDLNCLNQTLRSLQGFPRKVGPPEIEGDLGPQGEKGQKGECGIVVTDDLQRQVTALETKVQVLEDELNRYKKGNFDFKQIKSIGKKIFVSTGKEDTFDNGKSLCAKAGSAFASPRNEAENTALKDLRPSKQAYMGISDEQTEGRFMYLNGRAVTYRNWNAGEPNNRKNEDCAVIQDSGKWNDVNCPNSHALIICE
;
A
#
# COMPACT_ATOMS: atom_id res chain seq x y z
N MET A 1 20.66 -45.33 -30.14
CA MET A 1 20.01 -44.00 -30.11
C MET A 1 18.73 -44.19 -29.31
N THR A 2 18.56 -43.64 -28.11
CA THR A 2 18.75 -42.24 -27.72
C THR A 2 19.04 -42.13 -26.22
N LEU A 3 20.04 -41.31 -25.90
CA LEU A 3 20.36 -40.72 -24.59
C LEU A 3 19.63 -39.39 -24.50
N LEU A 4 18.89 -39.15 -23.40
CA LEU A 4 18.38 -37.87 -22.84
C LEU A 4 17.37 -38.35 -21.76
N GLN A 5 17.50 -38.13 -20.45
CA GLN A 5 17.67 -36.87 -19.73
C GLN A 5 18.08 -37.16 -18.26
N PRO A 6 19.19 -36.62 -17.74
CA PRO A 6 19.35 -36.41 -16.29
C PRO A 6 19.47 -34.93 -15.88
N PHE A 7 19.31 -33.98 -16.81
CA PHE A 7 19.56 -32.55 -16.55
C PHE A 7 18.47 -31.83 -15.72
N ASN A 8 17.27 -32.40 -15.55
CA ASN A 8 16.18 -31.73 -14.84
C ASN A 8 16.22 -31.91 -13.31
N ALA A 9 16.97 -32.89 -12.79
CA ALA A 9 17.09 -33.11 -11.35
C ALA A 9 18.05 -32.10 -10.69
N SER A 10 19.07 -31.64 -11.42
CA SER A 10 20.11 -30.73 -10.92
C SER A 10 19.60 -29.30 -10.71
N VAL A 11 18.64 -28.85 -11.51
CA VAL A 11 18.09 -27.49 -11.44
C VAL A 11 17.11 -27.34 -10.27
N LEU A 12 16.39 -28.41 -9.92
CA LEU A 12 15.45 -28.41 -8.79
C LEU A 12 16.12 -28.43 -7.41
N TRP A 13 17.39 -28.83 -7.34
CA TRP A 13 18.16 -28.83 -6.08
C TRP A 13 18.81 -27.48 -5.79
N LEU A 14 19.11 -26.67 -6.82
CA LEU A 14 19.71 -25.34 -6.67
C LEU A 14 18.69 -24.27 -6.24
N SER A 15 17.41 -24.44 -6.54
CA SER A 15 16.36 -23.48 -6.14
C SER A 15 15.97 -23.58 -4.65
N LEU A 16 16.28 -24.69 -3.97
CA LEU A 16 15.94 -24.88 -2.55
C LEU A 16 16.93 -24.20 -1.58
N LEU A 17 18.14 -23.85 -2.04
CA LEU A 17 19.17 -23.21 -1.21
C LEU A 17 19.05 -21.68 -1.09
N MET A 18 18.23 -21.02 -1.90
CA MET A 18 18.08 -19.55 -1.86
C MET A 18 17.01 -19.05 -0.87
N VAL A 19 16.35 -19.95 -0.12
CA VAL A 19 15.25 -19.57 0.80
C VAL A 19 15.67 -19.57 2.28
N VAL A 20 16.92 -19.92 2.61
CA VAL A 20 17.38 -19.98 4.01
C VAL A 20 18.58 -19.05 4.26
N SER A 21 18.42 -17.76 4.02
CA SER A 21 19.26 -16.73 4.65
C SER A 21 18.69 -15.33 4.42
N SER A 22 17.80 -14.88 5.30
CA SER A 22 17.67 -13.47 5.74
C SER A 22 16.47 -13.30 6.65
N VAL A 23 16.65 -13.59 7.95
CA VAL A 23 15.83 -12.97 9.00
C VAL A 23 16.81 -12.31 9.97
N ASN A 24 17.17 -11.06 9.70
CA ASN A 24 17.78 -10.19 10.70
C ASN A 24 16.65 -9.38 11.37
N ARG A 25 16.52 -9.53 12.69
CA ARG A 25 15.66 -8.67 13.53
C ARG A 25 16.50 -7.47 13.95
N ASP A 26 16.24 -6.31 13.35
CA ASP A 26 16.80 -5.05 13.82
C ASP A 26 16.12 -4.59 15.10
N LYS A 27 16.96 -4.17 16.05
CA LYS A 27 16.66 -3.66 17.40
C LYS A 27 16.69 -2.11 17.33
N PRO A 28 15.74 -1.38 17.92
CA PRO A 28 15.78 0.08 17.90
C PRO A 28 16.72 0.64 18.98
N GLU A 29 17.62 1.54 18.59
CA GLU A 29 18.48 2.33 19.51
C GLU A 29 17.73 3.54 20.10
N GLU A 30 17.81 3.70 21.41
CA GLU A 30 17.46 4.92 22.16
C GLU A 30 18.51 6.01 21.92
N LYS A 31 18.07 7.23 21.56
CA LYS A 31 18.91 8.43 21.60
C LYS A 31 18.49 9.34 22.75
N MET A 32 19.39 9.43 23.73
CA MET A 32 19.30 10.25 24.94
C MET A 32 19.76 11.68 24.62
N TYR A 33 18.92 12.68 24.89
CA TYR A 33 19.28 14.10 24.79
C TYR A 33 19.91 14.57 26.11
N SER A 34 21.11 15.16 26.06
CA SER A 34 21.65 15.93 27.18
C SER A 34 22.21 17.28 26.71
N CYS A 35 21.71 18.37 27.27
CA CYS A 35 22.30 19.71 27.18
C CYS A 35 23.41 19.86 28.23
N PRO A 36 24.56 20.51 27.92
CA PRO A 36 25.50 20.90 28.96
C PRO A 36 25.17 22.28 29.54
N VAL A 37 25.36 22.36 30.85
CA VAL A 37 25.21 23.51 31.75
C VAL A 37 26.38 24.48 31.56
N ILE A 38 26.08 25.78 31.62
CA ILE A 38 27.04 26.90 31.63
C ILE A 38 27.64 27.03 33.05
N GLN A 39 28.96 27.14 33.15
CA GLN A 39 29.61 27.61 34.38
C GLN A 39 30.71 28.64 34.03
N CYS A 40 30.58 29.83 34.62
CA CYS A 40 31.52 30.94 34.49
C CYS A 40 32.52 30.94 35.66
N SER A 41 33.79 31.25 35.37
CA SER A 41 34.72 31.84 36.34
C SER A 41 35.84 32.63 35.63
N ALA A 42 36.13 33.81 36.20
CA ALA A 42 36.93 34.95 35.72
C ALA A 42 38.46 34.79 35.96
N PRO A 43 39.29 35.85 35.96
CA PRO A 43 39.64 36.81 34.90
C PRO A 43 41.16 36.92 34.58
N ALA A 44 41.44 37.42 33.37
CA ALA A 44 42.56 38.27 32.92
C ALA A 44 44.04 37.82 33.05
N VAL A 45 44.70 37.70 31.88
CA VAL A 45 45.90 38.51 31.53
C VAL A 45 45.80 38.85 30.04
N SER A 46 45.91 40.14 29.69
CA SER A 46 45.88 40.59 28.29
C SER A 46 47.16 40.18 27.56
N GLY A 47 47.04 39.26 26.61
CA GLY A 47 48.08 38.99 25.61
C GLY A 47 48.22 40.15 24.62
N LEU A 48 49.40 40.27 24.01
CA LEU A 48 49.74 41.26 22.98
C LEU A 48 48.70 41.28 21.83
N PRO A 49 48.49 42.41 21.14
CA PRO A 49 47.57 42.49 20.01
C PRO A 49 47.91 41.41 18.97
N GLY A 50 46.97 40.50 18.73
CA GLY A 50 47.06 39.56 17.63
C GLY A 50 47.09 40.29 16.30
N ARG A 51 47.78 39.73 15.32
CA ARG A 51 47.74 40.23 13.94
C ARG A 51 46.30 40.27 13.44
N ASP A 52 45.97 41.31 12.68
CA ASP A 52 44.69 41.40 11.98
C ASP A 52 44.46 40.11 11.19
N GLY A 53 43.34 39.46 11.45
CA GLY A 53 42.89 38.30 10.67
C GLY A 53 42.70 38.74 9.23
N ARG A 54 43.00 37.85 8.27
CA ARG A 54 42.57 38.09 6.88
C ARG A 54 41.05 38.20 6.89
N ASP A 55 40.52 39.14 6.11
CA ASP A 55 39.08 39.24 5.88
C ASP A 55 38.54 37.86 5.50
N GLY A 56 37.60 37.35 6.29
CA GLY A 56 36.90 36.13 5.96
C GLY A 56 36.14 36.32 4.64
N PRO A 57 35.85 35.23 3.90
CA PRO A 57 34.96 35.33 2.75
C PRO A 57 33.66 35.97 3.21
N LYS A 58 33.21 36.99 2.46
CA LYS A 58 31.98 37.73 2.74
C LYS A 58 30.83 36.72 2.87
N GLY A 59 30.15 36.69 4.02
CA GLY A 59 29.04 35.78 4.25
C GLY A 59 27.95 35.96 3.20
N GLU A 60 27.33 34.87 2.78
CA GLU A 60 26.19 34.89 1.86
C GLU A 60 25.05 35.71 2.48
N GLY A 61 24.78 36.88 1.92
CA GLY A 61 23.58 37.64 2.26
C GLY A 61 22.37 36.87 1.74
N PHE A 62 21.48 36.48 2.65
CA PHE A 62 20.18 35.89 2.29
C PHE A 62 19.37 36.93 1.51
N ASP A 63 19.14 36.69 0.22
CA ASP A 63 18.38 37.60 -0.64
C ASP A 63 16.87 37.39 -0.38
N LEU A 64 16.28 38.28 0.44
CA LEU A 64 14.85 38.29 0.78
C LEU A 64 13.94 38.62 -0.42
N ASN A 65 14.48 38.68 -1.63
CA ASN A 65 13.78 39.10 -2.84
C ASN A 65 13.17 37.94 -3.65
N CYS A 66 13.35 36.68 -3.23
CA CYS A 66 12.71 35.52 -3.88
C CYS A 66 11.26 35.29 -3.40
N LEU A 67 10.80 35.96 -2.33
CA LEU A 67 9.44 35.79 -1.79
C LEU A 67 8.46 36.93 -2.14
N ASN A 68 8.95 38.05 -2.68
CA ASN A 68 8.18 39.31 -2.67
C ASN A 68 7.49 39.70 -3.98
N GLN A 69 7.46 38.84 -5.01
CA GLN A 69 6.82 39.18 -6.29
C GLN A 69 5.31 38.90 -6.34
N THR A 70 4.61 39.00 -5.21
CA THR A 70 3.13 39.01 -5.19
C THR A 70 2.50 40.10 -4.31
N LEU A 71 3.28 40.99 -3.68
CA LEU A 71 2.69 42.00 -2.79
C LEU A 71 3.33 43.39 -2.89
N ARG A 72 2.48 44.32 -3.33
CA ARG A 72 2.52 45.78 -3.16
C ARG A 72 3.16 46.62 -4.27
N SER A 73 2.34 46.85 -5.28
CA SER A 73 1.98 48.21 -5.69
C SER A 73 1.60 49.09 -4.48
N LEU A 74 2.31 50.22 -4.29
CA LEU A 74 1.79 51.57 -3.96
C LEU A 74 2.81 52.44 -3.18
N GLN A 75 3.05 53.64 -3.73
CA GLN A 75 3.55 54.89 -3.13
C GLN A 75 5.04 55.00 -2.72
N GLY A 76 5.76 56.13 -2.98
CA GLY A 76 5.34 57.47 -3.41
C GLY A 76 6.47 58.34 -3.99
N PHE A 77 6.12 59.59 -4.33
CA PHE A 77 6.83 60.57 -5.17
C PHE A 77 8.23 61.02 -4.67
N PRO A 78 9.12 61.48 -5.59
CA PRO A 78 10.50 61.82 -5.28
C PRO A 78 10.63 63.17 -4.56
N ARG A 79 11.47 63.24 -3.52
CA ARG A 79 11.97 64.51 -2.98
C ARG A 79 13.25 64.94 -3.69
N LYS A 80 13.30 66.23 -4.02
CA LYS A 80 14.51 66.91 -4.48
C LYS A 80 15.26 67.55 -3.30
N VAL A 81 16.58 67.68 -3.52
CA VAL A 81 17.48 68.82 -3.25
C VAL A 81 18.65 68.52 -2.30
N GLY A 82 19.86 68.81 -2.83
CA GLY A 82 21.06 69.26 -2.12
C GLY A 82 22.21 69.47 -3.12
N PRO A 83 22.90 70.63 -3.19
CA PRO A 83 23.99 70.87 -4.13
C PRO A 83 25.25 70.09 -3.74
N PRO A 84 26.15 69.74 -4.69
CA PRO A 84 27.25 68.84 -4.43
C PRO A 84 28.38 69.53 -3.68
N GLU A 85 28.83 68.91 -2.60
CA GLU A 85 30.13 69.15 -1.99
C GLU A 85 31.15 68.21 -2.66
N ILE A 86 32.35 68.72 -2.93
CA ILE A 86 33.37 68.02 -3.73
C ILE A 86 34.09 67.03 -2.80
N GLU A 87 33.56 65.81 -2.73
CA GLU A 87 34.23 64.67 -2.10
C GLU A 87 35.20 64.05 -3.12
N GLY A 88 36.45 63.83 -2.71
CA GLY A 88 37.54 63.38 -3.60
C GLY A 88 37.26 62.02 -4.25
N ASP A 89 37.86 61.81 -5.43
CA ASP A 89 37.60 60.66 -6.30
C ASP A 89 37.65 59.32 -5.53
N LEU A 90 36.47 58.73 -5.31
CA LEU A 90 36.34 57.33 -4.91
C LEU A 90 36.99 56.47 -5.99
N GLY A 91 37.96 55.64 -5.61
CA GLY A 91 38.61 54.70 -6.51
C GLY A 91 37.57 53.82 -7.24
N PRO A 92 37.87 53.34 -8.47
CA PRO A 92 36.90 52.64 -9.28
C PRO A 92 36.33 51.44 -8.51
N GLN A 93 35.01 51.42 -8.37
CA GLN A 93 34.32 50.28 -7.79
C GLN A 93 34.65 49.04 -8.64
N GLY A 94 35.27 48.03 -8.03
CA GLY A 94 35.60 46.78 -8.71
C GLY A 94 34.37 46.16 -9.36
N GLU A 95 34.55 45.50 -10.51
CA GLU A 95 33.45 44.91 -11.27
C GLU A 95 32.55 44.07 -10.36
N LYS A 96 31.25 44.35 -10.36
CA LYS A 96 30.28 43.49 -9.70
C LYS A 96 30.37 42.11 -10.34
N GLY A 97 30.72 41.11 -9.55
CA GLY A 97 30.68 39.70 -9.97
C GLY A 97 29.29 39.35 -10.52
N GLN A 98 29.27 38.47 -11.52
CA GLN A 98 28.02 38.01 -12.14
C GLN A 98 27.07 37.43 -11.08
N LYS A 99 25.78 37.77 -11.20
CA LYS A 99 24.74 37.22 -10.33
C LYS A 99 24.71 35.70 -10.55
N GLY A 100 25.00 34.92 -9.51
CA GLY A 100 24.85 33.47 -9.56
C GLY A 100 23.42 33.10 -9.92
N GLU A 101 23.25 32.15 -10.83
CA GLU A 101 21.93 31.63 -11.19
C GLU A 101 21.33 30.92 -9.97
N CYS A 102 20.17 31.37 -9.52
CA CYS A 102 19.36 30.61 -8.58
C CYS A 102 18.62 29.55 -9.37
N GLY A 103 19.15 28.33 -9.37
CA GLY A 103 18.49 27.17 -9.94
C GLY A 103 18.60 26.00 -8.97
N ILE A 104 17.70 25.91 -8.00
CA ILE A 104 17.42 24.62 -7.37
C ILE A 104 16.68 23.79 -8.43
N VAL A 105 17.44 23.15 -9.33
CA VAL A 105 16.94 22.15 -10.28
C VAL A 105 16.80 20.82 -9.55
N VAL A 106 15.93 20.79 -8.54
CA VAL A 106 15.47 19.54 -7.89
C VAL A 106 14.09 19.15 -8.46
N THR A 107 13.48 20.01 -9.26
CA THR A 107 12.14 19.80 -9.82
C THR A 107 12.13 18.94 -11.07
N ASP A 108 13.15 19.01 -11.93
CA ASP A 108 13.09 18.36 -13.26
C ASP A 108 13.26 16.83 -13.18
N ASP A 109 14.22 16.37 -12.37
CA ASP A 109 14.42 14.93 -12.15
C ASP A 109 13.24 14.31 -11.38
N LEU A 110 12.73 15.00 -10.37
CA LEU A 110 11.56 14.54 -9.63
C LEU A 110 10.29 14.53 -10.52
N GLN A 111 10.08 15.55 -11.34
CA GLN A 111 8.98 15.60 -12.30
C GLN A 111 9.09 14.48 -13.33
N ARG A 112 10.31 14.19 -13.80
CA ARG A 112 10.57 13.07 -14.72
C ARG A 112 10.28 11.73 -14.07
N GLN A 113 10.66 11.54 -12.80
CA GLN A 113 10.34 10.33 -12.05
C GLN A 113 8.83 10.17 -11.84
N VAL A 114 8.13 11.23 -11.44
CA VAL A 114 6.66 11.22 -11.29
C VAL A 114 5.98 10.84 -12.60
N THR A 115 6.38 11.48 -13.71
CA THR A 115 5.82 11.18 -15.04
C THR A 115 6.10 9.72 -15.46
N ALA A 116 7.29 9.19 -15.15
CA ALA A 116 7.63 7.81 -15.42
C ALA A 116 6.82 6.82 -14.57
N LEU A 117 6.55 7.14 -13.30
CA LEU A 117 5.68 6.33 -12.45
C LEU A 117 4.22 6.38 -12.91
N GLU A 118 3.69 7.55 -13.25
CA GLU A 118 2.34 7.71 -13.79
C GLU A 118 2.14 6.86 -15.06
N THR A 119 3.13 6.88 -15.96
CA THR A 119 3.11 6.04 -17.16
C THR A 119 3.09 4.55 -16.80
N LYS A 120 3.89 4.11 -15.81
CA LYS A 120 3.89 2.71 -15.35
C LYS A 120 2.54 2.32 -14.75
N VAL A 121 1.89 3.20 -13.98
CA VAL A 121 0.55 2.94 -13.42
C VAL A 121 -0.46 2.76 -14.54
N GLN A 122 -0.49 3.65 -15.53
CA GLN A 122 -1.39 3.53 -16.68
C GLN A 122 -1.17 2.23 -17.46
N VAL A 123 0.09 1.87 -17.72
CA VAL A 123 0.42 0.61 -18.42
C VAL A 123 -0.04 -0.62 -17.63
N LEU A 124 0.19 -0.64 -16.31
CA LEU A 124 -0.25 -1.76 -15.45
C LEU A 124 -1.77 -1.85 -15.37
N GLU A 125 -2.48 -0.71 -15.32
CA GLU A 125 -3.93 -0.66 -15.37
C GLU A 125 -4.47 -1.21 -16.69
N ASP A 126 -3.86 -0.83 -17.82
CA ASP A 126 -4.24 -1.32 -19.15
C ASP A 126 -3.91 -2.80 -19.34
N GLU A 127 -2.78 -3.29 -18.83
CA GLU A 127 -2.45 -4.71 -18.79
C GLU A 127 -3.46 -5.50 -17.96
N LEU A 128 -3.79 -5.01 -16.77
CA LEU A 128 -4.81 -5.63 -15.93
C LEU A 128 -6.16 -5.66 -16.67
N ASN A 129 -6.54 -4.58 -17.35
CA ASN A 129 -7.78 -4.50 -18.12
C ASN A 129 -7.80 -5.43 -19.34
N ARG A 130 -6.65 -5.68 -19.98
CA ARG A 130 -6.50 -6.68 -21.04
C ARG A 130 -6.60 -8.11 -20.51
N TYR A 131 -5.90 -8.44 -19.42
CA TYR A 131 -5.99 -9.75 -18.75
C TYR A 131 -7.42 -10.04 -18.32
N LYS A 132 -8.06 -9.01 -17.78
CA LYS A 132 -9.47 -9.01 -17.44
C LYS A 132 -10.32 -9.45 -18.64
N LYS A 133 -10.25 -8.72 -19.76
CA LYS A 133 -11.10 -8.93 -20.94
C LYS A 133 -10.80 -10.22 -21.74
N GLY A 134 -9.57 -10.71 -21.69
CA GLY A 134 -9.08 -11.74 -22.62
C GLY A 134 -9.19 -13.20 -22.17
N ASN A 135 -9.30 -13.49 -20.87
CA ASN A 135 -9.21 -14.89 -20.41
C ASN A 135 -9.92 -15.19 -19.07
N PHE A 136 -10.60 -14.21 -18.48
CA PHE A 136 -11.34 -14.38 -17.23
C PHE A 136 -12.81 -14.07 -17.50
N ASP A 137 -13.68 -15.09 -17.42
CA ASP A 137 -15.12 -14.84 -17.50
C ASP A 137 -15.54 -14.05 -16.25
N PHE A 138 -15.70 -12.72 -16.39
CA PHE A 138 -16.08 -11.81 -15.29
C PHE A 138 -17.34 -12.22 -14.54
N LYS A 139 -18.15 -13.10 -15.14
CA LYS A 139 -19.31 -13.68 -14.48
C LYS A 139 -18.95 -14.46 -13.22
N GLN A 140 -17.69 -14.87 -13.07
CA GLN A 140 -17.20 -15.62 -11.91
C GLN A 140 -16.63 -14.75 -10.79
N ILE A 141 -16.57 -13.41 -10.94
CA ILE A 141 -16.08 -12.49 -9.89
C ILE A 141 -17.15 -11.47 -9.51
N LYS A 142 -17.35 -11.25 -8.22
CA LYS A 142 -18.15 -10.12 -7.69
C LYS A 142 -17.41 -9.42 -6.55
N SER A 143 -17.40 -8.10 -6.56
CA SER A 143 -16.83 -7.30 -5.47
C SER A 143 -17.94 -6.59 -4.70
N ILE A 144 -17.95 -6.74 -3.38
CA ILE A 144 -18.91 -6.09 -2.48
C ILE A 144 -18.12 -5.44 -1.34
N GLY A 145 -18.07 -4.10 -1.35
CA GLY A 145 -17.22 -3.36 -0.43
C GLY A 145 -15.75 -3.74 -0.60
N LYS A 146 -15.15 -4.29 0.47
CA LYS A 146 -13.74 -4.73 0.49
C LYS A 146 -13.55 -6.22 0.13
N LYS A 147 -14.63 -6.98 -0.04
CA LYS A 147 -14.57 -8.42 -0.34
C LYS A 147 -14.66 -8.66 -1.84
N ILE A 148 -13.95 -9.70 -2.31
CA ILE A 148 -14.00 -10.17 -3.69
C ILE A 148 -14.38 -11.64 -3.66
N PHE A 149 -15.57 -11.96 -4.15
CA PHE A 149 -16.03 -13.33 -4.28
C PHE A 149 -15.65 -13.88 -5.65
N VAL A 150 -15.06 -15.07 -5.66
CA VAL A 150 -14.61 -15.76 -6.88
C VAL A 150 -15.23 -17.15 -6.92
N SER A 151 -16.07 -17.40 -7.92
CA SER A 151 -16.58 -18.73 -8.24
C SER A 151 -15.48 -19.53 -8.92
N THR A 152 -15.25 -20.76 -8.46
CA THR A 152 -14.22 -21.64 -9.04
C THR A 152 -14.72 -22.42 -10.25
N GLY A 153 -16.04 -22.38 -10.52
CA GLY A 153 -16.71 -23.20 -11.53
C GLY A 153 -16.71 -24.71 -11.24
N LYS A 154 -16.18 -25.14 -10.08
CA LYS A 154 -16.05 -26.54 -9.69
C LYS A 154 -17.01 -26.89 -8.56
N GLU A 155 -17.67 -28.02 -8.70
CA GLU A 155 -18.41 -28.66 -7.62
C GLU A 155 -17.56 -29.76 -6.99
N ASP A 156 -17.41 -29.72 -5.67
CA ASP A 156 -16.63 -30.70 -4.91
C ASP A 156 -17.20 -30.80 -3.48
N THR A 157 -16.57 -31.58 -2.62
CA THR A 157 -16.88 -31.70 -1.20
C THR A 157 -16.47 -30.46 -0.41
N PHE A 158 -17.04 -30.29 0.78
CA PHE A 158 -16.75 -29.16 1.65
C PHE A 158 -15.27 -29.07 2.05
N ASP A 159 -14.66 -30.19 2.41
CA ASP A 159 -13.23 -30.24 2.80
C ASP A 159 -12.28 -29.89 1.66
N ASN A 160 -12.59 -30.34 0.45
CA ASN A 160 -11.85 -29.97 -0.75
C ASN A 160 -11.98 -28.47 -1.03
N GLY A 161 -13.17 -27.90 -0.84
CA GLY A 161 -13.37 -26.45 -0.95
C GLY A 161 -12.55 -25.64 0.05
N LYS A 162 -12.48 -26.08 1.32
CA LYS A 162 -11.66 -25.44 2.37
C LYS A 162 -10.21 -25.40 1.91
N SER A 163 -9.71 -26.54 1.43
CA SER A 163 -8.35 -26.69 0.93
C SER A 163 -8.10 -25.87 -0.34
N LEU A 164 -9.07 -25.79 -1.25
CA LEU A 164 -8.94 -25.08 -2.53
C LEU A 164 -8.80 -23.57 -2.31
N CYS A 165 -9.67 -22.97 -1.49
CA CYS A 165 -9.58 -21.54 -1.18
C CYS A 165 -8.30 -21.24 -0.38
N ALA A 166 -7.98 -22.06 0.63
CA ALA A 166 -6.76 -21.85 1.42
C ALA A 166 -5.47 -21.89 0.58
N LYS A 167 -5.37 -22.81 -0.39
CA LYS A 167 -4.24 -22.89 -1.34
C LYS A 167 -4.09 -21.64 -2.20
N ALA A 168 -5.17 -20.92 -2.46
CA ALA A 168 -5.18 -19.67 -3.20
C ALA A 168 -4.91 -18.44 -2.29
N GLY A 169 -4.65 -18.64 -1.00
CA GLY A 169 -4.50 -17.54 -0.03
C GLY A 169 -5.82 -16.84 0.30
N SER A 170 -6.96 -17.48 0.03
CA SER A 170 -8.31 -16.95 0.26
C SER A 170 -9.07 -17.79 1.27
N ALA A 171 -10.29 -17.35 1.62
CA ALA A 171 -11.18 -18.08 2.50
C ALA A 171 -12.41 -18.58 1.73
N PHE A 172 -13.19 -19.48 2.34
CA PHE A 172 -14.49 -19.84 1.79
C PHE A 172 -15.47 -18.67 1.91
N ALA A 173 -16.26 -18.44 0.87
CA ALA A 173 -17.21 -17.33 0.83
C ALA A 173 -18.21 -17.38 1.99
N SER A 174 -18.28 -16.29 2.76
CA SER A 174 -18.98 -16.25 4.05
C SER A 174 -19.80 -14.96 4.15
N PRO A 175 -21.03 -14.92 3.58
CA PRO A 175 -21.81 -13.70 3.47
C PRO A 175 -22.16 -13.13 4.86
N ARG A 176 -21.94 -11.82 5.04
CA ARG A 176 -22.19 -11.09 6.30
C ARG A 176 -23.40 -10.16 6.24
N ASN A 177 -24.04 -10.05 5.09
CA ASN A 177 -25.20 -9.21 4.83
C ASN A 177 -25.92 -9.68 3.56
N GLU A 178 -27.06 -9.07 3.26
CA GLU A 178 -27.90 -9.40 2.10
C GLU A 178 -27.21 -9.13 0.76
N ALA A 179 -26.41 -8.07 0.66
CA ALA A 179 -25.69 -7.74 -0.58
C ALA A 179 -24.63 -8.80 -0.91
N GLU A 180 -23.84 -9.25 0.08
CA GLU A 180 -22.90 -10.36 -0.08
C GLU A 180 -23.63 -11.67 -0.42
N ASN A 181 -24.75 -11.95 0.24
CA ASN A 181 -25.56 -13.14 -0.06
C ASN A 181 -26.06 -13.14 -1.51
N THR A 182 -26.49 -11.98 -2.00
CA THR A 182 -26.94 -11.80 -3.38
C THR A 182 -25.78 -11.96 -4.36
N ALA A 183 -24.59 -11.46 -4.02
CA ALA A 183 -23.39 -11.69 -4.84
C ALA A 183 -23.05 -13.18 -4.97
N LEU A 184 -23.15 -13.97 -3.89
CA LEU A 184 -22.97 -15.42 -3.95
C LEU A 184 -24.03 -16.09 -4.84
N LYS A 185 -25.30 -15.68 -4.71
CA LYS A 185 -26.40 -16.16 -5.56
C LYS A 185 -26.11 -15.91 -7.03
N ASP A 186 -25.68 -14.70 -7.39
CA ASP A 186 -25.39 -14.33 -8.78
C ASP A 186 -24.17 -15.04 -9.38
N LEU A 187 -23.23 -15.47 -8.53
CA LEU A 187 -22.01 -16.17 -8.93
C LEU A 187 -22.20 -17.67 -9.25
N ARG A 188 -23.42 -18.17 -9.11
CA ARG A 188 -23.74 -19.58 -9.27
C ARG A 188 -24.37 -19.88 -10.61
N PRO A 189 -23.65 -20.62 -11.49
CA PRO A 189 -24.30 -21.35 -12.56
C PRO A 189 -24.98 -22.65 -12.08
N SER A 190 -24.74 -23.08 -10.83
CA SER A 190 -25.22 -24.36 -10.26
C SER A 190 -26.37 -24.18 -9.26
N LYS A 191 -27.04 -25.31 -8.95
CA LYS A 191 -28.16 -25.43 -8.00
C LYS A 191 -27.79 -25.08 -6.56
N GLN A 192 -26.53 -25.27 -6.15
CA GLN A 192 -26.08 -24.94 -4.80
C GLN A 192 -24.59 -24.59 -4.73
N ALA A 193 -24.22 -23.75 -3.77
CA ALA A 193 -22.82 -23.42 -3.47
C ALA A 193 -22.57 -23.51 -1.98
N TYR A 194 -21.41 -24.02 -1.59
CA TYR A 194 -20.99 -24.03 -0.19
C TYR A 194 -20.72 -22.62 0.30
N MET A 195 -21.02 -22.40 1.58
CA MET A 195 -20.61 -21.22 2.34
C MET A 195 -19.58 -21.62 3.39
N GLY A 196 -18.70 -20.70 3.79
CA GLY A 196 -17.76 -20.90 4.89
C GLY A 196 -18.42 -20.90 6.27
N ILE A 197 -19.47 -21.69 6.42
CA ILE A 197 -20.34 -21.77 7.59
C ILE A 197 -20.63 -23.26 7.87
N SER A 198 -20.30 -23.72 9.07
CA SER A 198 -20.61 -25.07 9.54
C SER A 198 -20.90 -25.09 11.04
N ASP A 199 -21.57 -26.13 11.51
CA ASP A 199 -21.77 -26.42 12.94
C ASP A 199 -21.11 -27.74 13.38
N GLU A 200 -20.18 -28.28 12.57
CA GLU A 200 -19.34 -29.47 12.86
C GLU A 200 -18.73 -29.48 14.28
N GLN A 201 -18.46 -28.30 14.87
CA GLN A 201 -17.91 -28.19 16.22
C GLN A 201 -18.95 -28.31 17.33
N THR A 202 -20.18 -27.89 17.08
CA THR A 202 -21.26 -27.85 18.06
C THR A 202 -22.59 -27.83 17.31
N GLU A 203 -23.24 -28.99 17.24
CA GLU A 203 -24.55 -29.17 16.62
C GLU A 203 -25.55 -28.06 16.98
N GLY A 204 -26.22 -27.51 15.96
CA GLY A 204 -27.19 -26.43 16.08
C GLY A 204 -26.56 -25.04 16.26
N ARG A 205 -25.23 -24.94 16.34
CA ARG A 205 -24.49 -23.68 16.48
C ARG A 205 -23.57 -23.44 15.29
N PHE A 206 -24.16 -22.94 14.20
CA PHE A 206 -23.42 -22.54 13.00
C PHE A 206 -22.44 -21.39 13.26
N MET A 207 -21.19 -21.62 12.87
CA MET A 207 -20.07 -20.71 12.99
C MET A 207 -19.44 -20.49 11.62
N TYR A 208 -18.84 -19.32 11.43
CA TYR A 208 -17.92 -19.14 10.31
C TYR A 208 -16.66 -19.98 10.53
N LEU A 209 -16.00 -20.39 9.44
CA LEU A 209 -14.77 -21.20 9.52
C LEU A 209 -13.60 -20.52 10.26
N ASN A 210 -13.66 -19.20 10.45
CA ASN A 210 -12.70 -18.47 11.30
C ASN A 210 -13.03 -18.50 12.80
N GLY A 211 -14.00 -19.32 13.21
CA GLY A 211 -14.40 -19.50 14.61
C GLY A 211 -15.33 -18.40 15.16
N ARG A 212 -15.73 -17.42 14.34
CA ARG A 212 -16.70 -16.39 14.76
C ARG A 212 -18.14 -16.88 14.59
N ALA A 213 -19.03 -16.44 15.48
CA ALA A 213 -20.45 -16.74 15.36
C ALA A 213 -21.06 -16.15 14.08
N VAL A 214 -22.00 -16.88 13.47
CA VAL A 214 -22.75 -16.40 12.31
C VAL A 214 -23.64 -15.22 12.70
N THR A 215 -23.46 -14.08 12.03
CA THR A 215 -24.18 -12.82 12.34
C THR A 215 -25.31 -12.53 11.36
N TYR A 216 -25.20 -13.02 10.13
CA TYR A 216 -26.23 -12.92 9.10
C TYR A 216 -26.75 -14.32 8.80
N ARG A 217 -28.07 -14.48 8.69
CA ARG A 217 -28.72 -15.78 8.44
C ARG A 217 -29.81 -15.60 7.40
N ASN A 218 -29.90 -16.54 6.46
CA ASN A 218 -30.93 -16.53 5.44
C ASN A 218 -31.47 -17.94 5.13
N TRP A 219 -31.67 -18.75 6.18
CA TRP A 219 -32.19 -20.12 6.09
C TRP A 219 -33.53 -20.21 5.36
N ASN A 220 -33.74 -21.31 4.65
CA ASN A 220 -35.06 -21.70 4.18
C ASN A 220 -36.01 -21.96 5.36
N ALA A 221 -37.31 -21.94 5.08
CA ALA A 221 -38.30 -22.29 6.08
C ALA A 221 -38.10 -23.74 6.54
N GLY A 222 -37.91 -23.92 7.85
CA GLY A 222 -37.64 -25.23 8.44
C GLY A 222 -36.17 -25.63 8.52
N GLU A 223 -35.24 -24.79 8.04
CA GLU A 223 -33.80 -25.03 8.12
C GLU A 223 -33.11 -24.17 9.20
N PRO A 224 -31.94 -24.61 9.74
CA PRO A 224 -31.33 -25.93 9.53
C PRO A 224 -32.09 -27.04 10.27
N ASN A 225 -32.18 -28.24 9.68
CA ASN A 225 -33.02 -29.32 10.20
C ASN A 225 -32.25 -30.58 10.62
N ASN A 226 -30.96 -30.66 10.29
CA ASN A 226 -30.07 -31.77 10.57
C ASN A 226 -30.65 -33.16 10.23
N ARG A 227 -31.34 -33.32 9.09
CA ARG A 227 -32.06 -34.56 8.74
C ARG A 227 -31.16 -35.80 8.63
N LYS A 228 -29.88 -35.62 8.31
CA LYS A 228 -28.92 -36.70 8.07
C LYS A 228 -27.50 -36.36 8.53
N ASN A 229 -27.36 -35.74 9.70
CA ASN A 229 -26.06 -35.24 10.18
C ASN A 229 -25.47 -34.23 9.18
N GLU A 230 -26.23 -33.15 8.99
CA GLU A 230 -26.01 -32.11 7.98
C GLU A 230 -25.32 -30.90 8.60
N ASP A 231 -23.99 -30.89 8.56
CA ASP A 231 -23.23 -29.92 9.36
C ASP A 231 -22.73 -28.70 8.54
N CYS A 232 -22.97 -28.68 7.21
CA CYS A 232 -22.43 -27.68 6.29
C CYS A 232 -23.51 -26.83 5.63
N ALA A 233 -23.33 -25.52 5.62
CA ALA A 233 -24.31 -24.64 4.99
C ALA A 233 -24.04 -24.46 3.49
N VAL A 234 -25.09 -24.59 2.68
CA VAL A 234 -25.12 -24.19 1.27
C VAL A 234 -26.15 -23.08 1.07
N ILE A 235 -25.85 -22.18 0.14
CA ILE A 235 -26.88 -21.32 -0.46
C ILE A 235 -27.57 -22.10 -1.59
N GLN A 236 -28.83 -21.80 -1.91
CA GLN A 236 -29.64 -22.37 -3.00
C GLN A 236 -30.09 -21.30 -4.01
N ASP A 237 -30.80 -21.69 -5.10
CA ASP A 237 -31.16 -20.79 -6.22
C ASP A 237 -32.03 -19.61 -5.78
N SER A 238 -32.84 -19.80 -4.74
CA SER A 238 -33.65 -18.75 -4.11
C SER A 238 -32.80 -17.70 -3.38
N GLY A 239 -31.51 -17.97 -3.14
CA GLY A 239 -30.64 -17.21 -2.25
C GLY A 239 -30.79 -17.59 -0.77
N LYS A 240 -31.67 -18.54 -0.44
CA LYS A 240 -31.86 -19.08 0.90
C LYS A 240 -30.90 -20.22 1.19
N TRP A 241 -30.74 -20.54 2.47
CA TRP A 241 -29.74 -21.51 2.93
C TRP A 241 -30.35 -22.84 3.34
N ASN A 242 -29.56 -23.89 3.21
CA ASN A 242 -29.86 -25.25 3.64
C ASN A 242 -28.61 -25.83 4.28
N ASP A 243 -28.74 -26.61 5.34
CA ASP A 243 -27.68 -27.46 5.85
C ASP A 243 -27.62 -28.75 5.04
N VAL A 244 -26.42 -29.24 4.77
CA VAL A 244 -26.20 -30.48 4.00
C VAL A 244 -25.10 -31.30 4.66
N ASN A 245 -25.13 -32.60 4.41
CA ASN A 245 -24.08 -33.50 4.88
C ASN A 245 -22.76 -33.21 4.16
N CYS A 246 -21.76 -32.70 4.89
CA CYS A 246 -20.49 -32.22 4.33
C CYS A 246 -19.74 -33.26 3.48
N PRO A 247 -19.60 -34.53 3.92
CA PRO A 247 -18.81 -35.52 3.18
C PRO A 247 -19.51 -36.08 1.94
N ASN A 248 -20.84 -36.17 1.96
CA ASN A 248 -21.61 -36.82 0.88
C ASN A 248 -22.26 -35.84 -0.10
N SER A 249 -22.09 -34.53 0.10
CA SER A 249 -22.67 -33.50 -0.76
C SER A 249 -21.60 -32.83 -1.61
N HIS A 250 -21.95 -32.55 -2.86
CA HIS A 250 -21.15 -31.75 -3.77
C HIS A 250 -21.88 -30.44 -4.06
N ALA A 251 -21.15 -29.34 -3.98
CA ALA A 251 -21.68 -28.01 -4.29
C ALA A 251 -20.57 -27.14 -4.86
N LEU A 252 -20.96 -26.07 -5.57
CA LEU A 252 -20.03 -25.12 -6.15
C LEU A 252 -19.17 -24.47 -5.05
N ILE A 253 -17.86 -24.37 -5.30
CA ILE A 253 -16.94 -23.70 -4.40
C ILE A 253 -16.79 -22.23 -4.82
N ILE A 254 -17.05 -21.32 -3.88
CA ILE A 254 -16.82 -19.88 -4.01
C ILE A 254 -15.87 -19.46 -2.89
N CYS A 255 -14.82 -18.73 -3.25
CA CYS A 255 -13.86 -18.18 -2.30
C CYS A 255 -14.07 -16.67 -2.10
N GLU A 256 -13.61 -16.11 -0.98
CA GLU A 256 -13.59 -14.67 -0.64
C GLU A 256 -12.22 -14.17 -0.16
#